data_AF-A0A6I1W947-F1
#
_entry.id   AF-A0A6I1W947-F1
#
_cell.length_a   1.000
_cell.length_b   1.000
_cell.length_c   1.000
_cell.angle_alpha   90.00
_cell.angle_beta   90.00
_cell.angle_gamma   90.00
#
_symmetry.space_group_name_H-M   'P 1'
#
loop_
_entity.id
_entity.type
_entity.pdbx_description
1 polymer ?
#
loop_
_entity_poly.entity_id
_entity_poly.type
_entity_poly.pdbx_seq_one_letter_code
_entity_poly.pdbx_strand_id
1 'polypeptide(L)' 'HLTQAGEAFHKHAVQVLSSFNQAMDQAQSTPDAPQVLRVGALPTAAGYILAPVVEQMRQRYPGIKVQVLSGVYEYL' A
#
# COMPACT_ATOMS: atom_id res chain seq x y z
N HIS A 1 -21.25 12.76 2.42
CA HIS A 1 -21.42 12.14 1.08
C HIS A 1 -20.81 13.04 0.02
N LEU A 2 -20.02 12.42 -0.88
CA LEU A 2 -19.58 12.95 -2.18
C LEU A 2 -20.74 13.57 -2.98
N THR A 3 -20.52 14.68 -3.68
CA THR A 3 -21.27 14.92 -4.92
C THR A 3 -20.67 14.02 -6.02
N GLN A 4 -21.41 13.74 -7.08
CA GLN A 4 -20.89 12.95 -8.22
C GLN A 4 -19.58 13.54 -8.80
N ALA A 5 -19.50 14.87 -8.90
CA ALA A 5 -18.28 15.56 -9.31
C ALA A 5 -17.15 15.40 -8.27
N GLY A 6 -17.50 15.42 -6.97
CA GLY A 6 -16.56 15.18 -5.88
C GLY A 6 -15.98 13.77 -5.88
N GLU A 7 -16.77 12.74 -6.16
CA GLU A 7 -16.30 11.35 -6.29
C GLU A 7 -15.32 11.18 -7.46
N ALA A 8 -15.66 11.77 -8.63
CA ALA A 8 -14.80 11.75 -9.80
C ALA A 8 -13.48 12.48 -9.54
N PHE A 9 -13.53 13.67 -8.93
CA PHE A 9 -12.34 14.42 -8.53
C PHE A 9 -11.49 13.64 -7.52
N HIS A 10 -12.10 13.08 -6.48
CA HIS A 10 -11.41 12.35 -5.42
C HIS A 10 -10.61 11.17 -5.98
N LYS A 11 -11.19 10.39 -6.90
CA LYS A 11 -10.50 9.29 -7.58
C LYS A 11 -9.21 9.76 -8.25
N HIS A 12 -9.25 10.86 -8.99
CA HIS A 12 -8.08 11.39 -9.67
C HIS A 12 -7.06 12.01 -8.71
N ALA A 13 -7.52 12.70 -7.66
CA ALA A 13 -6.66 13.29 -6.64
C ALA A 13 -5.84 12.23 -5.90
N VAL A 14 -6.46 11.12 -5.50
CA VAL A 14 -5.78 9.99 -4.85
C VAL A 14 -4.70 9.39 -5.76
N GLN A 15 -5.02 9.18 -7.05
CA GLN A 15 -4.08 8.61 -8.02
C GLN A 15 -2.85 9.51 -8.23
N VAL A 16 -3.06 10.82 -8.40
CA VAL A 16 -1.97 11.79 -8.59
C VAL A 16 -1.09 11.85 -7.35
N LEU A 17 -1.68 11.95 -6.16
CA LEU A 17 -0.94 12.03 -4.92
C LEU A 17 -0.16 10.75 -4.62
N SER A 18 -0.76 9.58 -4.88
CA SER A 18 -0.07 8.29 -4.76
C SER A 18 1.14 8.21 -5.70
N SER A 19 0.97 8.59 -6.95
CA SER A 19 2.06 8.59 -7.94
C SER A 19 3.18 9.55 -7.56
N PHE A 20 2.83 10.73 -7.06
CA PHE A 20 3.80 11.72 -6.58
C PHE A 20 4.59 11.20 -5.38
N ASN A 21 3.91 10.61 -4.39
CA ASN A 21 4.57 10.02 -3.22
C ASN A 21 5.51 8.87 -3.62
N GLN A 22 5.10 8.00 -4.55
CA GLN A 22 5.96 6.93 -5.06
C GLN A 22 7.21 7.46 -5.76
N ALA A 23 7.11 8.56 -6.51
CA ALA A 23 8.26 9.19 -7.15
C ALA A 23 9.22 9.79 -6.11
N MET A 24 8.68 10.44 -5.07
CA MET A 24 9.47 10.98 -3.96
C MET A 24 10.17 9.88 -3.15
N ASP A 25 9.48 8.78 -2.84
CA ASP A 25 10.06 7.64 -2.13
C ASP A 25 11.22 7.01 -2.93
N GLN A 26 11.08 6.90 -4.25
CA GLN A 26 12.17 6.41 -5.13
C GLN A 26 13.36 7.37 -5.16
N ALA A 27 13.12 8.68 -5.21
CA ALA A 27 14.19 9.68 -5.20
C ALA A 27 14.95 9.76 -3.86
N GLN A 28 14.28 9.42 -2.75
CA GLN A 28 14.86 9.42 -1.40
C GLN A 28 15.45 8.06 -0.99
N SER A 29 15.31 7.03 -1.83
CA SER A 29 15.83 5.69 -1.54
C SER A 29 17.36 5.72 -1.52
N THR A 30 17.94 5.66 -0.32
CA THR A 30 19.36 5.38 -0.12
C THR A 30 19.61 3.88 -0.24
N PRO A 31 20.81 3.43 -0.65
CA PRO A 31 21.11 2.00 -0.83
C PRO A 31 20.84 1.11 0.40
N ASP A 32 20.87 1.70 1.60
CA ASP A 32 20.63 1.02 2.89
C ASP A 32 19.23 1.29 3.48
N ALA A 33 18.35 2.00 2.77
CA ALA A 33 17.00 2.23 3.26
C ALA A 33 16.20 0.91 3.26
N PRO A 34 15.51 0.55 4.36
CA PRO A 34 14.71 -0.66 4.41
C PRO A 34 13.61 -0.61 3.35
N GLN A 35 13.60 -1.59 2.46
CA GLN A 35 12.65 -1.66 1.36
C GLN A 35 11.26 -1.98 1.93
N VAL A 36 10.26 -1.13 1.67
CA VAL A 36 8.90 -1.33 2.19
C VAL A 36 7.99 -1.84 1.07
N LEU A 37 7.38 -3.02 1.27
CA LEU A 37 6.33 -3.54 0.40
C LEU A 37 4.97 -3.26 1.04
N ARG A 38 4.16 -2.40 0.40
CA ARG A 38 2.78 -2.12 0.83
C ARG A 38 1.80 -2.99 0.07
N VAL A 39 0.90 -3.67 0.78
CA VAL A 39 -0.10 -4.58 0.22
C VAL A 39 -1.49 -4.16 0.68
N GLY A 40 -2.35 -3.80 -0.27
CA GLY A 40 -3.77 -3.60 -0.03
C GLY A 40 -4.52 -4.92 0.00
N ALA A 41 -5.38 -5.13 1.00
CA ALA A 41 -6.21 -6.33 1.06
C ALA A 41 -7.56 -6.12 1.75
N LEU A 42 -8.57 -6.83 1.26
CA LEU A 42 -9.85 -6.94 1.94
C LEU A 42 -9.66 -7.54 3.36
N PRO A 43 -10.50 -7.19 4.34
CA PRO A 43 -10.35 -7.61 5.73
C PRO A 43 -10.16 -9.12 5.91
N THR A 44 -10.93 -9.92 5.19
CA THR A 44 -10.86 -11.38 5.24
C THR A 44 -9.57 -11.93 4.65
N ALA A 45 -9.10 -11.39 3.52
CA ALA A 45 -7.85 -11.76 2.89
C ALA A 45 -6.63 -11.36 3.71
N ALA A 46 -6.66 -10.18 4.34
CA ALA A 46 -5.60 -9.70 5.22
C ALA A 46 -5.38 -10.66 6.42
N GLY A 47 -6.47 -11.07 7.07
CA GLY A 47 -6.42 -11.93 8.25
C GLY A 47 -6.07 -13.39 7.97
N TYR A 48 -6.61 -13.97 6.89
CA TYR A 48 -6.50 -15.41 6.66
C TYR A 48 -5.41 -15.81 5.66
N ILE A 49 -5.20 -14.99 4.62
CA ILE A 49 -4.32 -15.34 3.49
C ILE A 49 -2.96 -14.65 3.63
N LEU A 50 -2.94 -13.35 3.93
CA LEU A 50 -1.70 -12.59 3.94
C LEU A 50 -0.83 -12.85 5.17
N ALA A 51 -1.42 -13.09 6.34
CA ALA A 51 -0.65 -13.35 7.56
C ALA A 51 0.44 -14.44 7.41
N PRO A 52 0.15 -15.66 6.89
CA PRO A 52 1.19 -16.67 6.69
C PRO A 52 2.20 -16.29 5.60
N VAL A 53 1.78 -15.55 4.57
CA VAL A 53 2.68 -15.10 3.48
C VAL A 53 3.67 -14.04 3.97
N VAL A 54 3.21 -13.12 4.81
CA VAL A 54 4.06 -12.09 5.44
C VAL A 54 5.14 -12.74 6.29
N GLU A 55 4.80 -13.77 7.05
CA GLU A 55 5.78 -14.50 7.87
C GLU A 55 6.83 -15.21 6.99
N GLN A 56 6.43 -15.83 5.89
CA GLN A 56 7.36 -16.42 4.92
C GLN A 56 8.25 -15.37 4.26
N MET A 57 7.71 -14.19 3.91
CA MET A 57 8.51 -13.08 3.38
C MET A 57 9.55 -12.60 4.39
N ARG A 58 9.18 -12.45 5.67
CA ARG A 58 10.08 -12.01 6.73
C ARG A 58 11.27 -12.95 6.89
N GLN A 59 11.03 -14.26 6.79
CA GLN A 59 12.08 -15.27 6.89
C GLN A 59 12.99 -15.28 5.65
N ARG A 60 12.41 -15.15 4.45
CA ARG A 60 13.15 -15.24 3.18
C ARG A 60 13.86 -13.94 2.80
N TYR A 61 13.32 -12.79 3.20
CA TYR A 61 13.79 -11.45 2.85
C TYR A 61 13.77 -10.53 4.09
N PRO A 62 14.67 -10.72 5.06
CA PRO A 62 14.64 -10.01 6.34
C PRO A 62 14.85 -8.49 6.22
N GLY A 63 15.41 -8.00 5.09
CA GLY A 63 15.57 -6.58 4.79
C GLY A 63 14.32 -5.88 4.26
N ILE A 64 13.25 -6.63 3.96
CA ILE A 64 11.99 -6.08 3.43
C ILE A 64 10.97 -5.97 4.57
N LYS A 65 10.43 -4.76 4.76
CA LYS A 65 9.30 -4.52 5.65
C LYS A 65 8.00 -4.65 4.87
N VAL A 66 7.13 -5.58 5.27
CA VAL A 66 5.79 -5.71 4.66
C VAL A 66 4.77 -4.94 5.50
N GLN A 67 4.00 -4.06 4.85
CA GLN A 67 2.89 -3.33 5.45
C GLN A 67 1.59 -3.76 4.78
N VAL A 68 0.65 -4.29 5.56
CA VAL A 68 -0.68 -4.66 5.08
C VAL A 68 -1.66 -3.55 5.44
N LEU A 69 -2.26 -2.95 4.42
CA LEU A 69 -3.34 -1.99 4.54
C LEU A 69 -4.64 -2.72 4.29
N SER A 70 -5.49 -2.82 5.32
CA SER A 70 -6.78 -3.48 5.20
C SER A 70 -7.93 -2.49 5.27
N GLY A 71 -8.86 -2.61 4.35
CA GLY A 71 -10.04 -1.75 4.25
C GLY A 71 -11.12 -2.37 3.38
N VAL A 72 -12.36 -1.95 3.63
CA VAL A 72 -13.48 -2.15 2.70
C VAL A 72 -13.31 -1.18 1.54
N TYR A 73 -13.61 -1.65 0.32
CA TYR A 73 -13.41 -0.91 -0.93
C TYR A 73 -14.05 0.48 -0.86
N GLU A 74 -13.21 1.50 -0.71
CA GLU A 74 -13.52 2.85 -1.18
C GLU A 74 -12.31 3.49 -1.85
N TYR A 75 -11.07 3.29 -1.35
CA TYR A 75 -9.86 3.85 -1.98
C TYR A 75 -8.58 3.04 -1.70
N LEU A 76 -8.59 1.73 -1.99
CA LEU A 76 -7.35 0.96 -2.19
C LEU A 76 -6.92 1.03 -3.67
#